data_AF-A0A445MR30-F1
#
_entry.id   AF-A0A445MR30-F1
#
_cell.length_a   1.000
_cell.length_b   1.000
_cell.length_c   1.000
_cell.angle_alpha   90.00
_cell.angle_beta   90.00
_cell.angle_gamma   90.00
#
_symmetry.space_group_name_H-M   'P 1'
#
loop_
_entity.id
_entity.type
_entity.pdbx_description
1 polymer ?
#
loop_
_entity_poly.entity_id
_entity_poly.type
_entity_poly.pdbx_seq_one_letter_code
_entity_poly.pdbx_strand_id
1 'polypeptide(L)'
;MTDIQLCRRCSITRVNLLCQLHEQANMLGDLQAKKTLEHLVHLAGQRGYGEGEQIMRNELPKQTVRSLCWNISSLLTDEDFKRLGLKVGKDQ
;
A
#
# COMPACT_ATOMS: atom_id res chain seq x y z
N MET A 1 -18.72 4.98 18.06
CA MET A 1 -17.27 5.14 17.81
C MET A 1 -16.78 3.80 17.31
N THR A 2 -16.66 3.64 15.99
CA THR A 2 -16.28 2.37 15.39
C THR A 2 -14.77 2.23 15.53
N ASP A 3 -14.36 1.42 16.51
CA ASP A 3 -12.99 0.99 16.72
C ASP A 3 -12.55 0.20 15.49
N ILE A 4 -11.89 0.85 14.53
CA ILE A 4 -11.19 0.16 13.44
C ILE A 4 -9.94 -0.41 14.07
N GLN A 5 -10.10 -1.53 14.77
CA GLN A 5 -9.02 -2.37 15.22
C GLN A 5 -8.31 -2.89 13.95
N LEU A 6 -7.30 -2.15 13.50
CA LEU A 6 -6.39 -2.56 12.43
C LEU A 6 -5.69 -3.83 12.90
N CYS A 7 -6.30 -4.99 12.62
CA CYS A 7 -5.74 -6.28 12.97
C CYS A 7 -4.32 -6.36 12.41
N ARG A 8 -3.34 -6.64 13.28
CA ARG A 8 -1.91 -6.71 12.93
C ARG A 8 -1.66 -7.66 11.74
N ARG A 9 -2.48 -8.70 11.61
CA ARG A 9 -2.44 -9.67 10.50
C ARG A 9 -2.93 -9.07 9.17
N CYS A 10 -3.99 -8.27 9.19
CA CYS A 10 -4.50 -7.55 8.02
C CYS A 10 -3.48 -6.50 7.54
N SER A 11 -2.80 -5.83 8.48
CA SER A 11 -1.72 -4.88 8.16
C SER A 11 -0.56 -5.56 7.44
N ILE A 12 -0.16 -6.79 7.81
CA ILE A 12 0.91 -7.50 7.09
C ILE A 12 0.50 -7.85 5.65
N THR A 13 -0.74 -8.27 5.44
CA THR A 13 -1.25 -8.58 4.08
C THR A 13 -1.23 -7.35 3.18
N ARG A 14 -1.74 -6.21 3.68
CA ARG A 14 -1.70 -4.94 2.94
C ARG A 14 -0.28 -4.48 2.66
N VAL A 15 0.62 -4.59 3.63
CA VAL A 15 2.04 -4.27 3.45
C VAL A 15 2.68 -5.12 2.34
N ASN A 16 2.42 -6.42 2.34
CA ASN A 16 2.96 -7.31 1.32
C ASN A 16 2.40 -6.97 -0.07
N LEU A 17 1.10 -6.66 -0.18
CA LEU A 17 0.49 -6.21 -1.42
C LEU A 17 1.11 -4.90 -1.94
N LEU A 18 1.33 -3.92 -1.05
CA LEU A 18 2.00 -2.67 -1.42
C LEU A 18 3.43 -2.90 -1.91
N CYS A 19 4.18 -3.79 -1.25
CA CYS A 19 5.52 -4.17 -1.72
C CYS A 19 5.48 -4.83 -3.10
N GLN A 20 4.50 -5.70 -3.36
CA GLN A 20 4.31 -6.34 -4.67
C GLN A 20 3.96 -5.31 -5.75
N LEU A 21 3.06 -4.37 -5.46
CA LEU A 21 2.71 -3.29 -6.39
C LEU A 21 3.91 -2.41 -6.70
N HIS A 22 4.75 -2.09 -5.71
CA HIS A 22 6.00 -1.37 -5.93
C HIS A 22 6.96 -2.14 -6.84
N GLU A 23 7.13 -3.44 -6.62
CA GLU A 23 7.97 -4.29 -7.47
C GLU A 23 7.44 -4.36 -8.91
N GLN A 24 6.13 -4.56 -9.08
CA GLN A 24 5.49 -4.59 -10.40
C GLN A 24 5.60 -3.25 -11.12
N ALA A 25 5.36 -2.14 -10.42
CA ALA A 25 5.44 -0.79 -10.98
C ALA A 25 6.86 -0.42 -11.42
N ASN A 26 7.86 -0.69 -10.57
CA ASN A 26 9.22 -0.17 -10.77
C ASN A 26 10.16 -1.17 -11.44
N MET A 27 10.02 -2.48 -11.20
CA MET A 27 10.89 -3.49 -11.81
C MET A 27 10.30 -4.06 -13.10
N LEU A 28 9.00 -4.30 -13.14
CA LEU A 28 8.33 -4.91 -14.30
C LEU A 28 7.73 -3.88 -15.26
N GLY A 29 7.72 -2.60 -14.88
CA GLY A 29 7.14 -1.53 -15.70
C GLY A 29 5.62 -1.62 -15.85
N ASP A 30 4.93 -2.29 -14.92
CA ASP A 30 3.49 -2.46 -14.97
C ASP A 30 2.79 -1.13 -14.66
N LEU A 31 2.21 -0.52 -15.70
CA LEU A 31 1.51 0.75 -15.62
C LEU A 31 0.24 0.70 -14.75
N GLN A 32 -0.42 -0.46 -14.67
CA GLN A 32 -1.60 -0.63 -13.84
C GLN A 32 -1.20 -0.73 -12.36
N ALA A 33 -0.15 -1.49 -12.05
CA ALA A 33 0.41 -1.54 -10.71
C ALA A 33 0.89 -0.16 -10.24
N LYS A 34 1.54 0.60 -11.13
CA LYS A 34 1.97 1.98 -10.85
C LYS A 34 0.79 2.88 -10.51
N LYS A 35 -0.24 2.95 -11.36
CA LYS A 35 -1.46 3.75 -11.10
C LYS A 35 -2.15 3.37 -9.80
N THR A 36 -2.19 2.07 -9.50
CA THR A 36 -2.79 1.54 -8.28
C THR A 36 -2.00 1.99 -7.05
N LEU A 37 -0.68 1.89 -7.10
CA LEU A 37 0.20 2.33 -6.03
C LEU A 37 0.14 3.86 -5.84
N GLU A 38 0.12 4.63 -6.93
CA GLU A 38 -0.07 6.09 -6.90
C GLU A 38 -1.39 6.46 -6.21
N HIS A 39 -2.48 5.75 -6.51
CA HIS A 39 -3.78 6.00 -5.87
C HIS A 39 -3.74 5.73 -4.36
N LEU A 40 -3.16 4.60 -3.93
CA LEU A 40 -3.04 4.24 -2.51
C LEU A 40 -2.16 5.25 -1.76
N VAL A 41 -1.06 5.67 -2.37
CA VAL A 41 -0.17 6.71 -1.82
C VAL A 41 -0.90 8.04 -1.70
N HIS A 42 -1.65 8.44 -2.73
CA HIS A 42 -2.44 9.68 -2.69
C HIS A 42 -3.49 9.65 -1.57
N LEU A 43 -4.19 8.53 -1.41
CA LEU A 43 -5.13 8.34 -0.30
C LEU A 43 -4.44 8.44 1.06
N ALA A 44 -3.26 7.85 1.22
CA ALA A 44 -2.48 7.98 2.46
C ALA A 44 -2.02 9.43 2.69
N GLY A 45 -1.64 10.16 1.63
CA GLY A 45 -1.34 11.59 1.67
C GLY A 45 -2.51 12.44 2.14
N GLN A 46 -3.71 12.20 1.61
CA GLN A 46 -4.96 12.84 2.06
C GLN A 46 -5.28 12.55 3.54
N ARG A 47 -4.78 11.44 4.07
CA ARG A 47 -4.92 11.04 5.49
C ARG A 47 -3.76 11.48 6.38
N GLY A 48 -2.84 12.31 5.86
CA GLY A 48 -1.78 12.95 6.64
C GLY A 48 -0.38 12.34 6.46
N TYR A 49 -0.16 11.44 5.49
CA TYR A 49 1.16 10.86 5.22
C TYR A 49 1.67 11.16 3.81
N GLY A 50 2.12 12.39 3.59
CA GLY A 50 2.71 12.84 2.33
C GLY A 50 4.04 12.17 2.00
N GLU A 51 4.78 11.68 3.00
CA GLU A 51 6.05 10.96 2.79
C GLU A 51 5.88 9.65 2.00
N GLY A 52 4.65 9.15 1.88
CA GLY A 52 4.32 7.98 1.05
C GLY A 52 4.70 8.14 -0.42
N GLU A 53 4.72 9.37 -0.95
CA GLU A 53 5.14 9.65 -2.35
C GLU A 53 6.56 9.18 -2.65
N GLN A 54 7.40 9.04 -1.62
CA GLN A 54 8.76 8.53 -1.79
C GLN A 54 8.78 7.12 -2.37
N ILE A 55 7.74 6.30 -2.16
CA ILE A 55 7.66 4.93 -2.70
C ILE A 55 7.60 4.90 -4.24
N MET A 56 7.25 6.02 -4.89
CA MET A 56 7.28 6.15 -6.35
C MET A 56 8.68 6.29 -6.94
N ARG A 57 9.69 6.50 -6.10
CA ARG A 57 11.08 6.62 -6.55
C ARG A 57 11.62 5.25 -6.93
N ASN A 58 12.34 5.21 -8.05
CA ASN A 58 13.09 4.02 -8.44
C ASN A 58 14.23 3.76 -7.44
N GLU A 59 14.62 2.49 -7.32
CA GLU A 59 15.84 2.07 -6.61
C GLU A 59 15.86 2.32 -5.10
N LEU A 60 14.70 2.28 -4.43
CA LEU A 60 14.64 2.33 -2.97
C LEU A 60 15.15 1.03 -2.34
N PRO A 61 15.89 1.10 -1.22
CA PRO A 61 16.28 -0.09 -0.49
C PRO A 61 15.05 -0.80 0.08
N LYS A 62 15.05 -2.13 0.05
CA LYS A 62 13.90 -2.98 0.45
C LYS A 62 13.36 -2.65 1.85
N GLN A 63 14.23 -2.31 2.79
CA GLN A 63 13.85 -1.92 4.14
C GLN A 63 13.05 -0.61 4.18
N THR A 64 13.45 0.37 3.37
CA THR A 64 12.74 1.65 3.23
C THR A 64 11.39 1.43 2.55
N VAL A 65 11.34 0.68 1.44
CA VAL A 65 10.08 0.32 0.77
C VAL A 65 9.11 -0.32 1.78
N ARG A 66 9.57 -1.31 2.54
CA ARG A 66 8.72 -2.00 3.52
C ARG A 66 8.22 -1.07 4.63
N SER A 67 9.05 -0.13 5.08
CA SER A 67 8.66 0.87 6.10
C SER A 67 7.61 1.84 5.55
N LEU A 68 7.81 2.34 4.33
CA LEU A 68 6.83 3.18 3.63
C LEU A 68 5.50 2.43 3.44
N CYS A 69 5.55 1.18 2.98
CA CYS A 69 4.36 0.32 2.86
C CYS A 69 3.64 0.15 4.20
N TRP A 70 4.37 0.05 5.31
CA TRP A 70 3.78 -0.07 6.65
C TRP A 70 3.01 1.19 7.04
N ASN A 71 3.61 2.37 6.84
CA ASN A 71 2.98 3.64 7.16
C ASN A 71 1.78 3.95 6.24
N ILE A 72 1.88 3.60 4.96
CA ILE A 72 0.74 3.71 4.04
C ILE A 72 -0.37 2.74 4.49
N SER A 73 -0.03 1.49 4.79
CA SER A 73 -0.99 0.46 5.21
C SER A 73 -1.65 0.74 6.57
N SER A 74 -1.05 1.53 7.45
CA SER A 74 -1.65 1.88 8.74
C SER A 74 -2.74 2.92 8.60
N LEU A 75 -2.69 3.72 7.54
CA LEU A 75 -3.69 4.75 7.23
C LEU A 75 -4.81 4.25 6.29
N LEU A 76 -4.59 3.13 5.63
CA LEU A 76 -5.52 2.53 4.68
C LEU A 76 -6.23 1.31 5.28
N THR A 77 -7.47 1.14 4.86
CA THR A 77 -8.36 0.03 5.23
C THR A 77 -8.38 -1.03 4.12
N ASP A 78 -8.88 -2.23 4.41
CA ASP A 78 -9.03 -3.26 3.39
C ASP A 78 -10.02 -2.86 2.28
N GLU A 79 -10.97 -1.97 2.58
CA GLU A 79 -11.91 -1.42 1.60
C GLU A 79 -11.21 -0.54 0.56
N ASP A 80 -10.21 0.26 0.97
CA ASP A 80 -9.44 1.10 0.05
C ASP A 80 -8.73 0.25 -1.02
N PHE A 81 -8.23 -0.92 -0.63
CA PHE A 81 -7.61 -1.88 -1.54
C PHE A 81 -8.65 -2.60 -2.41
N LYS A 82 -9.78 -3.03 -1.82
CA LYS A 82 -10.88 -3.68 -2.57
C LYS A 82 -11.47 -2.77 -3.65
N ARG A 83 -11.60 -1.46 -3.39
CA ARG A 83 -12.06 -0.47 -4.37
C ARG A 83 -11.16 -0.37 -5.60
N LEU A 84 -9.88 -0.72 -5.46
CA LEU A 84 -8.92 -0.79 -6.56
C LEU A 84 -8.80 -2.20 -7.17
N GLY A 85 -9.70 -3.12 -6.80
CA GLY A 85 -9.70 -4.50 -7.28
C GLY A 85 -8.67 -5.41 -6.62
N LEU A 86 -8.02 -4.96 -5.54
CA LEU A 86 -7.03 -5.77 -4.82
C LEU A 86 -7.73 -6.66 -3.79
N LYS A 87 -7.36 -7.95 -3.77
CA LYS A 87 -7.88 -8.91 -2.79
C LYS A 87 -7.02 -8.89 -1.53
N VAL A 88 -7.50 -8.22 -0.48
CA VAL A 88 -6.87 -8.26 0.85
C VAL A 88 -7.54 -9.33 1.70
N GLY A 89 -6.79 -10.40 2.01
CA GLY A 89 -7.25 -11.53 2.80
C GLY A 89 -8.04 -12.56 1.97
N LYS A 90 -7.82 -13.85 2.27
CA LYS A 90 -8.69 -14.93 1.78
C LYS A 90 -10.00 -14.85 2.55
N ASP A 91 -11.11 -14.81 1.83
CA ASP A 91 -12.32 -15.52 2.26
C ASP A 91 -11.88 -16.98 2.46
N GLN A 92 -11.74 -17.40 3.72
CA GLN A 92 -11.50 -18.78 4.11
C GLN A 92 -12.27 -19.07 5.38
#